data_AF-A0A3D3H070-F1
#
_entry.id   AF-A0A3D3H070-F1
#
_cell.length_a   1.000
_cell.length_b   1.000
_cell.length_c   1.000
_cell.angle_alpha   90.00
_cell.angle_beta   90.00
_cell.angle_gamma   90.00
#
_symmetry.space_group_name_H-M   'P 1'
#
loop_
_entity.id
_entity.type
_entity.pdbx_description
1 polymer ?
#
loop_
_entity_poly.entity_id
_entity_poly.type
_entity_poly.pdbx_seq_one_letter_code
_entity_poly.pdbx_strand_id
1 'polypeptide(L)'
;MLTNEIAIVGIDSQFGEFANIDRVARALYVGKQVGKGIGRGLDEGLGNEINIANTTINGVTNDSITRMLGALSFGKLAQQEKNRVLKQLDVIVICEQSLDLESNVKVEGHINSVTVVSHLSEALKLALPLIDKGRFVALSGLNLATSSKEVEQNTVENTDQNNKTISFDGDFNGYQSTSGIASLLLAPLVIAKQSQLSIYAQLNGLSISAVNADAMKAAILKSLKSIDQKQISLIEVSALEDEFHSDLESSVLLEAYANAYEGTYAGDPLTRAISCARS
;
A
#
# COMPACT_ATOMS: atom_id res chain seq x y z
N MET A 1 13.25 0.15 15.49
CA MET A 1 12.34 -0.94 15.89
C MET A 1 11.04 -0.26 16.20
N LEU A 2 9.93 -0.90 15.85
CA LEU A 2 8.63 -0.44 16.33
C LEU A 2 8.68 -0.41 17.86
N THR A 3 8.42 0.76 18.41
CA THR A 3 8.32 1.02 19.85
C THR A 3 6.98 0.53 20.40
N ASN A 4 5.96 0.45 19.53
CA ASN A 4 4.62 -0.02 19.85
C ASN A 4 4.09 -0.98 18.78
N GLU A 5 3.25 -1.92 19.20
CA GLU A 5 2.51 -2.79 18.29
C GLU A 5 1.43 -2.00 17.53
N ILE A 6 1.43 -2.10 16.20
CA ILE A 6 0.52 -1.35 15.33
C ILE A 6 -0.48 -2.32 14.70
N ALA A 7 -1.76 -1.99 14.81
CA ALA A 7 -2.86 -2.69 14.15
C ALA A 7 -3.30 -1.95 12.90
N ILE A 8 -3.62 -2.71 11.84
CA ILE A 8 -4.37 -2.23 10.69
C ILE A 8 -5.85 -2.53 10.97
N VAL A 9 -6.63 -1.48 11.18
CA VAL A 9 -8.04 -1.56 11.59
C VAL A 9 -9.02 -1.10 10.51
N GLY A 10 -8.50 -0.67 9.37
CA GLY A 10 -9.26 -0.32 8.17
C GLY A 10 -8.37 -0.42 6.94
N ILE A 11 -8.97 -0.85 5.84
CA ILE A 11 -8.33 -0.97 4.53
C ILE A 11 -9.34 -0.44 3.51
N ASP A 12 -8.86 0.37 2.58
CA ASP A 12 -9.63 0.73 1.40
C ASP A 12 -8.71 0.79 0.19
N SER A 13 -9.30 0.60 -0.99
CA SER A 13 -8.53 0.58 -2.23
C SER A 13 -9.45 0.81 -3.42
N GLN A 14 -8.94 1.49 -4.43
CA GLN A 14 -9.63 1.70 -5.69
C GLN A 14 -8.60 1.79 -6.81
N PHE A 15 -8.73 0.92 -7.82
CA PHE A 15 -7.82 0.82 -8.97
C PHE A 15 -8.63 0.59 -10.24
N GLY A 16 -8.33 1.33 -11.32
CA GLY A 16 -9.06 1.21 -12.59
C GLY A 16 -10.58 1.32 -12.44
N GLU A 17 -11.32 0.28 -12.87
CA GLU A 17 -12.79 0.19 -12.75
C GLU A 17 -13.29 -0.23 -11.34
N PHE A 18 -12.40 -0.65 -10.45
CA PHE A 18 -12.77 -1.18 -9.14
C PHE A 18 -12.89 -0.06 -8.11
N ALA A 19 -14.11 0.41 -7.90
CA ALA A 19 -14.43 1.58 -7.08
C ALA A 19 -14.16 1.45 -5.55
N ASN A 20 -13.90 0.26 -5.02
CA ASN A 20 -13.66 0.05 -3.58
C ASN A 20 -12.95 -1.29 -3.30
N ILE A 21 -12.53 -1.48 -2.05
CA ILE A 21 -11.78 -2.67 -1.61
C ILE A 21 -12.54 -3.99 -1.85
N ASP A 22 -13.86 -4.02 -1.72
CA ASP A 22 -14.64 -5.25 -1.97
C ASP A 22 -14.55 -5.68 -3.45
N ARG A 23 -14.58 -4.69 -4.36
CA ARG A 23 -14.42 -4.94 -5.80
C ARG A 23 -12.99 -5.34 -6.14
N VAL A 24 -11.99 -4.67 -5.55
CA VAL A 24 -10.57 -5.02 -5.73
C VAL A 24 -10.29 -6.43 -5.23
N ALA A 25 -10.69 -6.75 -3.99
CA ALA A 25 -10.52 -8.07 -3.40
C ALA A 25 -11.23 -9.17 -4.21
N ARG A 26 -12.44 -8.88 -4.70
CA ARG A 26 -13.15 -9.79 -5.60
C ARG A 26 -12.38 -9.99 -6.90
N ALA A 27 -11.87 -8.93 -7.54
CA ALA A 27 -11.12 -9.01 -8.77
C ALA A 27 -9.86 -9.89 -8.61
N LEU A 28 -9.11 -9.68 -7.51
CA LEU A 28 -7.98 -10.51 -7.13
C LEU A 28 -8.38 -11.98 -6.94
N TYR A 29 -9.48 -12.24 -6.22
CA TYR A 29 -9.95 -13.60 -5.97
C TYR A 29 -10.39 -14.33 -7.23
N VAL A 30 -11.06 -13.64 -8.17
CA VAL A 30 -11.52 -14.26 -9.43
C VAL A 30 -10.46 -14.25 -10.54
N GLY A 31 -9.28 -13.66 -10.29
CA GLY A 31 -8.21 -13.52 -11.28
C GLY A 31 -8.58 -12.63 -12.48
N LYS A 32 -9.45 -11.63 -12.29
CA LYS A 32 -9.80 -10.68 -13.35
C LYS A 32 -8.65 -9.68 -13.53
N GLN A 33 -8.13 -9.58 -14.74
CA GLN A 33 -7.11 -8.60 -15.11
C GLN A 33 -7.68 -7.19 -15.01
N VAL A 34 -6.94 -6.27 -14.38
CA VAL A 34 -7.19 -4.84 -14.48
C VAL A 34 -6.74 -4.41 -15.89
N GLY A 35 -7.66 -4.02 -16.78
CA GLY A 35 -7.29 -3.41 -18.06
C GLY A 35 -7.62 -4.16 -19.36
N LYS A 36 -8.45 -5.22 -19.38
CA LYS A 36 -8.98 -5.77 -20.66
C LYS A 36 -10.24 -5.06 -21.13
N GLY A 37 -10.13 -3.76 -21.42
CA GLY A 37 -10.87 -3.15 -22.54
C GLY A 37 -9.90 -3.13 -23.71
N ILE A 38 -9.89 -4.11 -24.61
CA ILE A 38 -10.52 -4.00 -25.93
C ILE A 38 -10.47 -5.41 -26.53
N GLY A 39 -11.62 -6.05 -26.75
CA GLY A 39 -11.64 -7.30 -27.51
C GLY A 39 -12.86 -8.20 -27.29
N ARG A 40 -13.92 -7.91 -28.05
CA ARG A 40 -15.03 -8.80 -28.46
C ARG A 40 -16.25 -8.91 -27.53
N GLY A 41 -17.20 -8.01 -27.80
CA GLY A 41 -18.60 -8.38 -28.01
C GLY A 41 -19.53 -8.33 -26.79
N LEU A 42 -20.55 -7.46 -26.91
CA LEU A 42 -21.84 -7.47 -26.18
C LEU A 42 -21.81 -6.91 -24.75
N ASP A 43 -21.81 -5.58 -24.62
CA ASP A 43 -22.97 -4.82 -24.13
C ASP A 43 -22.63 -3.32 -24.10
N GLU A 44 -23.48 -2.51 -24.75
CA GLU A 44 -23.47 -1.05 -24.60
C GLU A 44 -23.98 -0.69 -23.20
N GLY A 45 -23.08 -0.67 -22.22
CA GLY A 45 -23.40 -0.19 -20.88
C GLY A 45 -22.28 -0.39 -19.89
N LEU A 46 -21.79 0.72 -19.30
CA LEU A 46 -20.94 0.79 -18.10
C LEU A 46 -19.41 0.68 -18.28
N GLY A 47 -18.87 1.22 -19.38
CA GLY A 47 -17.45 1.62 -19.43
C GLY A 47 -17.21 2.94 -18.69
N ASN A 48 -17.43 2.99 -17.37
CA ASN A 48 -16.89 4.07 -16.55
C ASN A 48 -15.49 3.62 -16.11
N GLU A 49 -14.51 3.74 -17.02
CA GLU A 49 -13.16 4.02 -16.56
C GLU A 49 -13.28 5.19 -15.60
N ILE A 50 -12.78 5.01 -14.37
CA ILE A 50 -12.69 6.12 -13.44
C ILE A 50 -11.64 7.03 -14.03
N ASN A 51 -12.12 7.97 -14.84
CA ASN A 51 -11.34 9.08 -15.31
C ASN A 51 -11.09 9.91 -14.04
N ILE A 52 -10.01 9.61 -13.31
CA ILE A 52 -9.58 10.41 -12.17
C ILE A 52 -9.35 11.87 -12.62
N ALA A 53 -9.29 12.13 -13.94
CA ALA A 53 -9.38 13.47 -14.51
C ALA A 53 -10.69 14.23 -14.18
N ASN A 54 -11.81 13.53 -13.90
CA ASN A 54 -13.13 14.16 -13.67
C ASN A 54 -13.61 14.11 -12.21
N THR A 55 -13.03 13.27 -11.35
CA THR A 55 -13.27 13.32 -9.90
C THR A 55 -12.07 14.02 -9.27
N THR A 56 -12.29 15.11 -8.53
CA THR A 56 -11.16 15.76 -7.85
C THR A 56 -10.49 14.76 -6.93
N ILE A 57 -9.17 14.69 -6.95
CA ILE A 57 -8.35 13.79 -6.12
C ILE A 57 -8.77 13.88 -4.64
N ASN A 58 -9.18 15.08 -4.23
CA ASN A 58 -9.80 15.36 -2.94
C ASN A 58 -11.05 14.50 -2.66
N GLY A 59 -11.95 14.36 -3.63
CA GLY A 59 -13.14 13.50 -3.52
C GLY A 59 -12.78 12.04 -3.29
N VAL A 60 -11.84 11.49 -4.07
CA VAL A 60 -11.41 10.09 -3.95
C VAL A 60 -10.75 9.83 -2.59
N THR A 61 -9.86 10.73 -2.15
CA THR A 61 -9.22 10.64 -0.84
C THR A 61 -10.23 10.77 0.31
N ASN A 62 -11.14 11.75 0.23
CA ASN A 62 -12.21 11.93 1.23
C ASN A 62 -13.09 10.68 1.32
N ASP A 63 -13.55 10.16 0.17
CA ASP A 63 -14.41 8.99 0.14
C ASP A 63 -13.72 7.75 0.72
N SER A 64 -12.42 7.59 0.45
CA SER A 64 -11.62 6.50 1.02
C SER A 64 -11.51 6.62 2.54
N ILE A 65 -11.23 7.81 3.05
CA ILE A 65 -11.18 8.09 4.49
C ILE A 65 -12.55 7.84 5.15
N THR A 66 -13.63 8.34 4.55
CA THR A 66 -15.00 8.13 5.05
C THR A 66 -15.35 6.65 5.09
N ARG A 67 -14.97 5.84 4.09
CA ARG A 67 -15.17 4.38 4.12
C ARG A 67 -14.39 3.70 5.25
N MET A 68 -13.11 4.04 5.42
CA MET A 68 -12.29 3.49 6.51
C MET A 68 -12.84 3.87 7.90
N LEU A 69 -13.30 5.12 8.09
CA LEU A 69 -13.95 5.56 9.32
C LEU A 69 -15.32 4.92 9.53
N GLY A 70 -16.08 4.70 8.45
CA GLY A 70 -17.32 3.95 8.47
C GLY A 70 -17.12 2.53 9.01
N ALA A 71 -16.02 1.86 8.64
CA ALA A 71 -15.66 0.54 9.15
C ALA A 71 -15.47 0.53 10.69
N LEU A 72 -14.93 1.62 11.26
CA LEU A 72 -14.81 1.77 12.73
C LEU A 72 -16.18 1.92 13.42
N SER A 73 -17.18 2.44 12.70
CA SER A 73 -18.50 2.75 13.24
C SER A 73 -19.43 1.53 13.36
N PHE A 74 -19.06 0.38 12.79
CA PHE A 74 -19.84 -0.88 12.90
C PHE A 74 -19.64 -1.63 14.23
N GLY A 75 -18.75 -1.17 15.11
CA GLY A 75 -18.76 -1.61 16.51
C GLY A 75 -20.02 -1.10 17.23
N LYS A 76 -20.49 -1.80 18.26
CA LYS A 76 -21.58 -1.38 19.19
C LYS A 76 -21.31 -0.06 19.96
N LEU A 77 -20.43 0.80 19.44
CA LEU A 77 -19.94 2.06 19.99
C LEU A 77 -20.78 3.28 19.58
N ALA A 78 -21.79 3.12 18.73
CA ALA A 78 -22.71 4.21 18.36
C ALA A 78 -23.63 4.67 19.52
N GLN A 79 -23.60 4.03 20.70
CA GLN A 79 -24.48 4.34 21.83
C GLN A 79 -23.81 4.71 23.15
N GLN A 80 -22.54 5.15 23.17
CA GLN A 80 -22.01 5.79 24.37
C GLN A 80 -21.31 7.10 24.07
N GLU A 81 -21.69 8.14 24.83
CA GLU A 81 -21.20 9.53 24.84
C GLU A 81 -19.69 9.71 25.13
N LYS A 82 -18.81 8.83 24.63
CA LYS A 82 -17.34 8.88 24.83
C LYS A 82 -16.54 8.82 23.52
N ASN A 83 -17.12 9.32 22.43
CA ASN A 83 -16.46 9.57 21.14
C ASN A 83 -15.42 10.73 21.21
N ARG A 84 -14.48 10.67 22.16
CA ARG A 84 -13.24 11.47 22.13
C ARG A 84 -12.07 10.68 21.51
N VAL A 85 -12.12 9.34 21.53
CA VAL A 85 -11.05 8.48 21.01
C VAL A 85 -10.93 8.57 19.48
N LEU A 86 -12.05 8.69 18.76
CA LEU A 86 -12.09 8.86 17.31
C LEU A 86 -11.95 10.33 16.84
N LYS A 87 -11.66 11.30 17.74
CA LYS A 87 -11.49 12.73 17.38
C LYS A 87 -10.06 13.12 17.03
N GLN A 88 -9.15 12.14 16.91
CA GLN A 88 -7.74 12.40 16.59
C GLN A 88 -7.31 11.46 15.46
N LEU A 89 -7.93 11.62 14.30
CA LEU A 89 -7.44 11.04 13.06
C LEU A 89 -6.44 12.01 12.43
N ASP A 90 -5.20 11.58 12.30
CA ASP A 90 -4.22 12.26 11.45
C ASP A 90 -4.23 11.59 10.08
N VAL A 91 -4.32 12.37 9.01
CA VAL A 91 -4.32 11.88 7.62
C VAL A 91 -2.99 12.22 6.99
N ILE A 92 -2.31 11.21 6.43
CA ILE A 92 -1.08 11.39 5.67
C ILE A 92 -1.31 10.84 4.27
N VAL A 93 -1.21 11.73 3.30
CA VAL A 93 -1.38 11.43 1.89
C VAL A 93 -0.01 11.27 1.24
N ILE A 94 0.22 10.15 0.58
CA ILE A 94 1.44 9.87 -0.18
C ILE A 94 1.12 10.11 -1.65
N CYS A 95 1.69 11.16 -2.23
CA CYS A 95 1.47 11.56 -3.61
C CYS A 95 2.74 12.19 -4.16
N GLU A 96 3.31 11.62 -5.21
CA GLU A 96 4.52 12.18 -5.84
C GLU A 96 4.21 13.46 -6.63
N GLN A 97 2.99 13.62 -7.12
CA GLN A 97 2.56 14.86 -7.76
C GLN A 97 2.35 15.96 -6.72
N SER A 98 2.89 17.15 -6.99
CA SER A 98 2.64 18.36 -6.18
C SER A 98 1.17 18.78 -6.32
N LEU A 99 0.33 18.33 -5.41
CA LEU A 99 -1.09 18.68 -5.36
C LEU A 99 -1.39 19.50 -4.11
N ASP A 100 -2.18 20.55 -4.26
CA ASP A 100 -2.74 21.31 -3.13
C ASP A 100 -3.93 20.55 -2.51
N LEU A 101 -3.63 19.44 -1.83
CA LEU A 101 -4.62 18.61 -1.14
C LEU A 101 -4.88 19.08 0.29
N GLU A 102 -3.90 19.74 0.92
CA GLU A 102 -3.99 20.20 2.32
C GLU A 102 -5.15 21.20 2.52
N SER A 103 -5.45 22.00 1.51
CA SER A 103 -6.54 22.98 1.54
C SER A 103 -7.93 22.42 1.20
N ASN A 104 -8.03 21.20 0.67
CA ASN A 104 -9.23 20.70 0.01
C ASN A 104 -9.77 19.34 0.50
N VAL A 105 -9.02 18.62 1.35
CA VAL A 105 -9.58 17.48 2.11
C VAL A 105 -10.60 18.06 3.09
N LYS A 106 -11.86 17.61 2.99
CA LYS A 106 -12.93 18.13 3.85
C LYS A 106 -12.60 17.67 5.27
N VAL A 107 -12.17 18.60 6.11
CA VAL A 107 -11.97 18.38 7.54
C VAL A 107 -13.36 18.14 8.15
N GLU A 108 -13.84 16.90 8.07
CA GLU A 108 -14.90 16.44 8.95
C GLU A 108 -14.43 16.64 10.40
N GLY A 109 -15.34 16.86 11.35
CA GLY A 109 -15.01 17.21 12.74
C GLY A 109 -14.21 16.16 13.54
N HIS A 110 -13.73 15.11 12.88
CA HIS A 110 -12.94 14.00 13.40
C HIS A 110 -11.47 14.01 12.91
N ILE A 111 -11.13 14.83 11.91
CA ILE A 111 -9.78 14.95 11.34
C ILE A 111 -8.99 16.02 12.11
N ASN A 112 -7.81 15.64 12.64
CA ASN A 112 -6.93 16.54 13.38
C ASN A 112 -5.93 17.28 12.46
N SER A 113 -5.37 16.58 11.47
CA SER A 113 -4.49 17.18 10.46
C SER A 113 -4.50 16.38 9.17
N VAL A 114 -4.12 17.05 8.09
CA VAL A 114 -3.84 16.46 6.78
C VAL A 114 -2.42 16.89 6.40
N THR A 115 -1.59 15.93 6.00
CA THR A 115 -0.21 16.19 5.56
C THR A 115 0.04 15.45 4.26
N VAL A 116 0.65 16.11 3.29
CA VAL A 116 1.01 15.48 2.01
C VAL A 116 2.52 15.26 1.97
N VAL A 117 2.95 14.06 1.61
CA VAL A 117 4.36 13.69 1.42
C VAL A 117 4.53 12.94 0.10
N SER A 118 5.75 12.90 -0.44
CA SER A 118 6.01 12.22 -1.71
C SER A 118 6.30 10.72 -1.56
N HIS A 119 6.71 10.27 -0.37
CA HIS A 119 7.17 8.89 -0.19
C HIS A 119 6.57 8.22 1.04
N LEU A 120 6.27 6.91 0.90
CA LEU A 120 5.78 6.07 2.02
C LEU A 120 6.74 6.06 3.21
N SER A 121 8.05 6.11 2.96
CA SER A 121 9.07 6.14 4.01
C SER A 121 8.97 7.38 4.91
N GLU A 122 8.61 8.53 4.33
CA GLU A 122 8.36 9.77 5.06
C GLU A 122 7.02 9.70 5.80
N ALA A 123 5.98 9.21 5.14
CA ALA A 123 4.67 9.02 5.76
C ALA A 123 4.74 8.14 7.01
N LEU A 124 5.49 7.03 6.95
CA LEU A 124 5.70 6.14 8.09
C LEU A 124 6.51 6.83 9.20
N LYS A 125 7.54 7.62 8.88
CA LYS A 125 8.28 8.40 9.90
C LYS A 125 7.38 9.40 10.63
N LEU A 126 6.41 9.99 9.95
CA LEU A 126 5.42 10.89 10.55
C LEU A 126 4.33 10.14 11.32
N ALA A 127 3.89 8.98 10.83
CA ALA A 127 2.83 8.19 11.45
C ALA A 127 3.25 7.59 12.79
N LEU A 128 4.48 7.05 12.89
CA LEU A 128 4.92 6.32 14.09
C LEU A 128 4.83 7.15 15.38
N PRO A 129 5.34 8.39 15.47
CA PRO A 129 5.21 9.20 16.68
C PRO A 129 3.76 9.58 17.03
N LEU A 130 2.85 9.62 16.04
CA LEU A 130 1.43 9.91 16.27
C LEU A 130 0.73 8.68 16.87
N ILE A 131 1.02 7.50 16.31
CA ILE A 131 0.54 6.21 16.83
C ILE A 131 1.07 5.98 18.25
N ASP A 132 2.34 6.29 18.50
CA ASP A 132 2.94 6.20 19.84
C ASP A 132 2.25 7.10 20.88
N LYS A 133 1.61 8.19 20.44
CA LYS A 133 0.79 9.08 21.27
C LYS A 133 -0.66 8.61 21.43
N GLY A 134 -1.00 7.42 20.94
CA GLY A 134 -2.34 6.87 21.03
C GLY A 134 -3.27 7.27 19.89
N ARG A 135 -2.77 7.85 18.80
CA ARG A 135 -3.60 8.39 17.71
C ARG A 135 -3.82 7.39 16.58
N PHE A 136 -4.90 7.61 15.84
CA PHE A 136 -5.19 6.88 14.62
C PHE A 136 -4.58 7.65 13.44
N VAL A 137 -3.98 6.92 12.50
CA VAL A 137 -3.37 7.52 11.31
C VAL A 137 -3.94 6.84 10.07
N ALA A 138 -4.58 7.61 9.20
CA ALA A 138 -4.93 7.17 7.85
C ALA A 138 -3.74 7.45 6.93
N LEU A 139 -3.16 6.40 6.36
CA LEU A 139 -2.19 6.49 5.28
C LEU A 139 -2.91 6.24 3.95
N SER A 140 -2.85 7.18 3.02
CA SER A 140 -3.46 7.05 1.69
C SER A 140 -2.42 7.28 0.62
N GLY A 141 -2.04 6.24 -0.11
CA GLY A 141 -1.18 6.33 -1.28
C GLY A 141 -1.99 6.55 -2.54
N LEU A 142 -1.64 7.56 -3.32
CA LEU A 142 -2.28 7.88 -4.58
C LEU A 142 -1.27 7.79 -5.72
N ASN A 143 -1.65 7.06 -6.76
CA ASN A 143 -1.00 7.12 -8.05
C ASN A 143 -1.98 7.67 -9.08
N LEU A 144 -1.57 8.74 -9.76
CA LEU A 144 -2.32 9.39 -10.81
C LEU A 144 -1.51 9.22 -12.09
N ALA A 145 -1.90 8.28 -12.94
CA ALA A 145 -1.32 8.19 -14.27
C ALA A 145 -1.68 9.49 -15.00
N THR A 146 -0.69 10.36 -15.17
CA THR A 146 -0.83 11.49 -16.07
C THR A 146 -0.90 10.94 -17.48
N SER A 147 -1.95 11.30 -18.21
CA SER A 147 -2.29 10.87 -19.58
C SER A 147 -1.20 11.13 -20.64
N SER A 148 -0.01 11.59 -20.25
CA SER A 148 1.10 11.99 -21.10
C SER A 148 2.08 10.86 -21.46
N LYS A 149 2.05 9.69 -20.79
CA LYS A 149 2.89 8.54 -21.17
C LYS A 149 2.17 7.46 -22.00
N GLU A 150 0.84 7.51 -22.11
CA GLU A 150 0.07 6.51 -22.87
C GLU A 150 0.13 6.72 -24.40
N VAL A 151 0.62 7.86 -24.88
CA VAL A 151 0.61 8.19 -26.32
C VAL A 151 1.81 7.58 -27.09
N GLU A 152 2.88 7.13 -26.42
CA GLU A 152 4.08 6.63 -27.13
C GLU A 152 4.18 5.10 -27.27
N GLN A 153 3.22 4.31 -26.77
CA GLN A 153 3.32 2.83 -26.85
C GLN A 153 2.26 2.13 -27.70
N ASN A 154 1.35 2.87 -28.34
CA ASN A 154 0.33 2.29 -29.24
C ASN A 154 0.82 2.11 -30.68
N THR A 155 1.98 1.47 -30.87
CA THR A 155 2.29 0.78 -32.14
C THR A 155 1.93 -0.69 -31.98
N VAL A 156 1.19 -1.21 -32.96
CA VAL A 156 0.44 -2.48 -32.97
C VAL A 156 1.30 -3.75 -32.82
N GLU A 157 2.62 -3.63 -32.66
CA GLU A 157 3.57 -4.76 -32.63
C GLU A 157 3.96 -5.25 -31.21
N ASN A 158 3.55 -4.59 -30.12
CA ASN A 158 4.05 -4.89 -28.75
C ASN A 158 3.05 -5.55 -27.77
N THR A 159 2.02 -6.22 -28.26
CA THR A 159 0.98 -6.79 -27.38
C THR A 159 1.44 -7.97 -26.51
N ASP A 160 2.51 -8.67 -26.88
CA ASP A 160 3.10 -9.75 -26.05
C ASP A 160 4.20 -9.26 -25.09
N GLN A 161 4.82 -8.09 -25.34
CA GLN A 161 5.88 -7.55 -24.48
C GLN A 161 5.36 -6.81 -23.23
N ASN A 162 4.08 -6.43 -23.20
CA ASN A 162 3.50 -5.60 -22.14
C ASN A 162 2.88 -6.37 -20.95
N ASN A 163 2.94 -7.70 -20.90
CA ASN A 163 2.32 -8.50 -19.83
C ASN A 163 3.32 -9.14 -18.85
N LYS A 164 4.44 -8.47 -18.60
CA LYS A 164 5.46 -8.92 -17.65
C LYS A 164 5.02 -8.57 -16.23
N THR A 165 4.48 -9.57 -15.53
CA THR A 165 3.92 -9.43 -14.17
C THR A 165 4.72 -10.18 -13.12
N ILE A 166 5.79 -10.86 -13.54
CA ILE A 166 6.60 -11.71 -12.67
C ILE A 166 7.91 -10.99 -12.37
N SER A 167 8.03 -10.46 -11.16
CA SER A 167 9.24 -9.82 -10.63
C SER A 167 10.46 -10.73 -10.81
N PHE A 168 11.60 -10.13 -11.17
CA PHE A 168 12.89 -10.81 -11.34
C PHE A 168 12.91 -11.93 -12.40
N ASP A 169 11.86 -12.05 -13.23
CA ASP A 169 11.94 -12.89 -14.42
C ASP A 169 13.01 -12.34 -15.38
N GLY A 170 13.64 -13.22 -16.19
CA GLY A 170 14.73 -12.81 -17.07
C GLY A 170 14.32 -11.76 -18.10
N ASP A 171 13.03 -11.71 -18.43
CA ASP A 171 12.47 -10.71 -19.31
C ASP A 171 11.79 -9.56 -18.55
N PHE A 172 11.74 -9.55 -17.21
CA PHE A 172 11.02 -8.54 -16.44
C PHE A 172 11.58 -7.12 -16.66
N ASN A 173 10.71 -6.20 -17.05
CA ASN A 173 11.05 -4.79 -17.28
C ASN A 173 10.16 -3.84 -16.47
N GLY A 174 9.59 -4.35 -15.37
CA GLY A 174 8.72 -3.64 -14.45
C GLY A 174 7.22 -3.89 -14.63
N TYR A 175 6.45 -3.36 -13.69
CA TYR A 175 5.00 -3.51 -13.64
C TYR A 175 4.27 -2.51 -14.53
N GLN A 176 3.05 -2.85 -14.92
CA GLN A 176 2.18 -1.93 -15.63
C GLN A 176 1.82 -0.72 -14.75
N SER A 177 1.93 0.47 -15.31
CA SER A 177 1.44 1.69 -14.67
C SER A 177 -0.08 1.64 -14.51
N THR A 178 -0.57 1.89 -13.29
CA THR A 178 -2.00 1.96 -13.00
C THR A 178 -2.33 3.13 -12.08
N SER A 179 -3.47 3.76 -12.30
CA SER A 179 -3.97 4.79 -11.40
C SER A 179 -4.84 4.20 -10.30
N GLY A 180 -4.73 4.79 -9.11
CA GLY A 180 -5.63 4.44 -8.02
C GLY A 180 -5.19 4.98 -6.67
N ILE A 181 -5.92 4.52 -5.67
CA ILE A 181 -5.67 4.80 -4.26
C ILE A 181 -5.59 3.49 -3.48
N ALA A 182 -4.67 3.43 -2.53
CA ALA A 182 -4.62 2.41 -1.51
C ALA A 182 -4.51 3.09 -0.14
N SER A 183 -5.39 2.74 0.77
CA SER A 183 -5.47 3.37 2.08
C SER A 183 -5.45 2.34 3.20
N LEU A 184 -4.71 2.66 4.26
CA LEU A 184 -4.64 1.89 5.50
C LEU A 184 -4.97 2.80 6.67
N LEU A 185 -5.79 2.29 7.59
CA LEU A 185 -6.02 2.93 8.88
C LEU A 185 -5.22 2.21 9.96
N LEU A 186 -4.23 2.91 10.49
CA LEU A 186 -3.32 2.43 11.53
C LEU A 186 -3.80 2.89 12.91
N ALA A 187 -3.71 1.99 13.88
CA ALA A 187 -4.04 2.28 15.28
C ALA A 187 -3.06 1.55 16.22
N PRO A 188 -2.86 2.05 17.45
CA PRO A 188 -2.17 1.29 18.48
C PRO A 188 -2.93 0.00 18.78
N LEU A 189 -2.25 -1.15 18.78
CA LEU A 189 -2.89 -2.45 18.96
C LEU A 189 -3.69 -2.54 20.27
N VAL A 190 -3.16 -1.96 21.35
CA VAL A 190 -3.82 -1.92 22.66
C VAL A 190 -5.17 -1.19 22.57
N ILE A 191 -5.23 -0.04 21.90
CA ILE A 191 -6.45 0.75 21.73
C ILE A 191 -7.43 0.00 20.82
N ALA A 192 -6.95 -0.62 19.75
CA ALA A 192 -7.79 -1.40 18.84
C ALA A 192 -8.46 -2.58 19.57
N LYS A 193 -7.70 -3.33 20.39
CA LYS A 193 -8.22 -4.43 21.21
C LYS A 193 -9.22 -3.95 22.27
N GLN A 194 -8.88 -2.89 23.02
CA GLN A 194 -9.77 -2.30 24.03
C GLN A 194 -11.09 -1.81 23.44
N SER A 195 -11.03 -1.23 22.24
CA SER A 195 -12.20 -0.71 21.53
C SER A 195 -12.92 -1.80 20.71
N GLN A 196 -12.47 -3.05 20.78
CA GLN A 196 -13.04 -4.20 20.05
C GLN A 196 -13.16 -3.94 18.54
N LEU A 197 -12.17 -3.25 17.96
CA LEU A 197 -12.13 -3.00 16.52
C LEU A 197 -11.79 -4.27 15.76
N SER A 198 -12.29 -4.38 14.53
CA SER A 198 -11.77 -5.36 13.57
C SER A 198 -10.30 -5.08 13.32
N ILE A 199 -9.46 -6.11 13.45
CA ILE A 199 -8.02 -6.04 13.16
C ILE A 199 -7.78 -6.90 11.93
N TYR A 200 -7.47 -6.25 10.81
CA TYR A 200 -7.18 -6.93 9.54
C TYR A 200 -5.77 -7.53 9.53
N ALA A 201 -4.82 -6.81 10.13
CA ALA A 201 -3.42 -7.24 10.23
C ALA A 201 -2.70 -6.51 11.38
N GLN A 202 -1.53 -7.01 11.76
CA GLN A 202 -0.62 -6.40 12.72
C GLN A 202 0.75 -6.20 12.09
N LEU A 203 1.35 -5.03 12.32
CA LEU A 203 2.72 -4.77 11.89
C LEU A 203 3.69 -5.23 12.98
N ASN A 204 4.39 -6.33 12.73
CA ASN A 204 5.31 -6.96 13.70
C ASN A 204 6.76 -6.43 13.59
N GLY A 205 7.11 -5.82 12.46
CA GLY A 205 8.44 -5.27 12.22
C GLY A 205 8.36 -4.14 11.20
N LEU A 206 9.12 -3.08 11.44
CA LEU A 206 9.29 -1.98 10.50
C LEU A 206 10.71 -1.43 10.61
N SER A 207 11.34 -1.30 9.45
CA SER A 207 12.63 -0.61 9.29
C SER A 207 12.55 0.27 8.04
N ILE A 208 13.02 1.49 8.18
CA ILE A 208 13.04 2.49 7.10
C ILE A 208 14.50 2.89 6.90
N SER A 209 14.99 2.78 5.66
CA SER A 209 16.36 3.12 5.29
C SER A 209 16.40 4.10 4.11
N ALA A 210 17.58 4.63 3.84
CA ALA A 210 17.87 5.23 2.54
C ALA A 210 17.90 4.15 1.45
N VAL A 211 17.79 4.56 0.19
CA VAL A 211 17.81 3.69 -0.99
C VAL A 211 19.26 3.42 -1.40
N ASN A 212 19.92 2.49 -0.72
CA ASN A 212 21.21 1.91 -1.10
C ASN A 212 21.35 0.50 -0.51
N ALA A 213 22.24 -0.31 -1.09
CA ALA A 213 22.38 -1.73 -0.74
C ALA A 213 22.62 -1.96 0.76
N ASP A 214 23.60 -1.28 1.36
CA ASP A 214 23.96 -1.47 2.77
C ASP A 214 22.82 -1.08 3.71
N ALA A 215 22.18 0.07 3.45
CA ALA A 215 21.08 0.56 4.27
C ALA A 215 19.83 -0.32 4.13
N MET A 216 19.55 -0.82 2.93
CA MET A 216 18.46 -1.76 2.66
C MET A 216 18.70 -3.11 3.37
N LYS A 217 19.91 -3.67 3.25
CA LYS A 217 20.31 -4.90 3.94
C LYS A 217 20.17 -4.75 5.46
N ALA A 218 20.68 -3.64 6.00
CA ALA A 218 20.57 -3.35 7.44
C ALA A 218 19.10 -3.23 7.89
N ALA A 219 18.23 -2.64 7.07
CA ALA A 219 16.80 -2.56 7.35
C ALA A 219 16.12 -3.93 7.34
N ILE A 220 16.41 -4.78 6.35
CA ILE A 220 15.87 -6.15 6.27
C ILE A 220 16.33 -6.95 7.48
N LEU A 221 17.64 -7.01 7.75
CA LEU A 221 18.19 -7.73 8.91
C LEU A 221 17.58 -7.23 10.23
N LYS A 222 17.37 -5.93 10.36
CA LYS A 222 16.73 -5.34 11.55
C LYS A 222 15.27 -5.78 11.70
N SER A 223 14.53 -5.89 10.60
CA SER A 223 13.15 -6.39 10.63
C SER A 223 13.09 -7.90 10.92
N LEU A 224 14.03 -8.68 10.39
CA LEU A 224 14.15 -10.12 10.66
C LEU A 224 14.56 -10.43 12.11
N LYS A 225 15.12 -9.47 12.87
CA LYS A 225 15.32 -9.64 14.32
C LYS A 225 14.01 -9.62 15.11
N SER A 226 12.94 -9.07 14.55
CA SER A 226 11.63 -8.95 15.20
C SER A 226 10.68 -10.11 14.85
N ILE A 227 11.02 -10.94 13.87
CA ILE A 227 10.13 -11.98 13.32
C ILE A 227 10.98 -13.22 13.05
N ASP A 228 10.50 -14.41 13.43
CA ASP A 228 11.14 -15.64 12.98
C ASP A 228 10.97 -15.75 11.45
N GLN A 229 12.08 -15.66 10.72
CA GLN A 229 12.08 -15.74 9.26
C GLN A 229 11.42 -17.01 8.73
N LYS A 230 11.38 -18.10 9.51
CA LYS A 230 10.68 -19.36 9.18
C LYS A 230 9.16 -19.22 9.12
N GLN A 231 8.61 -18.18 9.73
CA GLN A 231 7.18 -17.88 9.75
C GLN A 231 6.74 -16.94 8.61
N ILE A 232 7.68 -16.30 7.92
CA ILE A 232 7.38 -15.49 6.74
C ILE A 232 7.02 -16.47 5.62
N SER A 233 5.83 -16.40 5.03
CA SER A 233 5.44 -17.28 3.91
C SER A 233 5.60 -16.63 2.54
N LEU A 234 5.55 -15.30 2.50
CA LEU A 234 5.47 -14.48 1.30
C LEU A 234 6.29 -13.19 1.51
N ILE A 235 6.98 -12.74 0.46
CA ILE A 235 7.67 -11.45 0.42
C ILE A 235 7.14 -10.66 -0.77
N GLU A 236 6.51 -9.53 -0.50
CA GLU A 236 6.19 -8.53 -1.54
C GLU A 236 7.45 -7.68 -1.78
N VAL A 237 7.83 -7.52 -3.05
CA VAL A 237 9.05 -6.82 -3.48
C VAL A 237 8.71 -5.64 -4.37
N SER A 238 9.58 -4.64 -4.39
CA SER A 238 9.34 -3.46 -5.24
C SER A 238 9.55 -3.74 -6.72
N ALA A 239 10.53 -4.57 -7.06
CA ALA A 239 10.93 -4.99 -8.40
C ALA A 239 10.74 -3.87 -9.43
N LEU A 240 11.48 -2.78 -9.25
CA LEU A 240 11.34 -1.58 -10.07
C LEU A 240 11.69 -1.86 -11.55
N GLU A 241 11.16 -1.05 -12.46
CA GLU A 241 11.37 -1.13 -13.92
C GLU A 241 12.86 -1.14 -14.33
N ASP A 242 13.74 -0.59 -13.50
CA ASP A 242 15.17 -0.46 -13.78
C ASP A 242 15.95 -1.72 -13.35
N GLU A 243 16.64 -2.35 -14.31
CA GLU A 243 17.45 -3.57 -14.14
C GLU A 243 18.41 -3.43 -12.96
N PHE A 244 19.07 -2.28 -12.84
CA PHE A 244 19.99 -2.01 -11.73
C PHE A 244 19.30 -2.06 -10.36
N HIS A 245 18.12 -1.44 -10.20
CA HIS A 245 17.39 -1.46 -8.93
C HIS A 245 16.78 -2.83 -8.63
N SER A 246 16.33 -3.55 -9.65
CA SER A 246 15.83 -4.92 -9.56
C SER A 246 16.94 -5.90 -9.09
N ASP A 247 18.13 -5.81 -9.69
CA ASP A 247 19.30 -6.59 -9.31
C ASP A 247 19.79 -6.25 -7.90
N LEU A 248 19.76 -4.96 -7.55
CA LEU A 248 20.12 -4.50 -6.21
C LEU A 248 19.16 -5.07 -5.15
N GLU A 249 17.85 -4.96 -5.35
CA GLU A 249 16.85 -5.50 -4.41
C GLU A 249 16.97 -7.01 -4.26
N SER A 250 17.03 -7.75 -5.37
CA SER A 250 17.13 -9.22 -5.35
C SER A 250 18.41 -9.70 -4.66
N SER A 251 19.56 -9.09 -5.00
CA SER A 251 20.86 -9.42 -4.40
C SER A 251 20.86 -9.15 -2.90
N VAL A 252 20.34 -8.00 -2.47
CA VAL A 252 20.28 -7.62 -1.05
C VAL A 252 19.33 -8.55 -0.26
N LEU A 253 18.20 -8.93 -0.82
CA LEU A 253 17.27 -9.87 -0.19
C LEU A 253 17.92 -11.25 0.01
N LEU A 254 18.54 -11.80 -1.03
CA LEU A 254 19.26 -13.08 -0.95
C LEU A 254 20.34 -13.05 0.12
N GLU A 255 21.15 -11.98 0.12
CA GLU A 255 22.25 -11.84 1.08
C GLU A 255 21.74 -11.63 2.51
N ALA A 256 20.66 -10.87 2.71
CA ALA A 256 20.10 -10.63 4.03
C ALA A 256 19.51 -11.91 4.66
N TYR A 257 18.77 -12.71 3.89
CA TYR A 257 18.22 -13.99 4.38
C TYR A 257 19.30 -15.03 4.63
N ALA A 258 20.35 -15.07 3.81
CA ALA A 258 21.52 -15.92 4.06
C ALA A 258 22.28 -15.50 5.34
N ASN A 259 22.32 -14.21 5.66
CA ASN A 259 23.03 -13.67 6.83
C ASN A 259 22.19 -13.60 8.12
N ALA A 260 20.87 -13.79 8.06
CA ALA A 260 19.99 -13.63 9.22
C ALA A 260 20.21 -14.68 10.34
N TYR A 261 20.96 -15.75 10.07
CA TYR A 261 21.34 -16.77 11.06
C TYR A 261 22.79 -16.57 11.52
N GLU A 262 22.98 -15.79 12.59
CA GLU A 262 24.23 -15.80 13.36
C GLU A 262 24.30 -17.07 14.22
N GLY A 263 24.58 -18.21 13.59
CA GLY A 263 24.57 -19.50 14.29
C GLY A 263 24.91 -20.70 13.43
N THR A 264 26.17 -20.80 13.01
CA THR A 264 26.86 -22.04 12.57
C THR A 264 26.47 -22.78 11.29
N TYR A 265 25.47 -22.35 10.53
CA TYR A 265 25.31 -22.75 9.13
C TYR A 265 24.85 -21.53 8.35
N ALA A 266 25.38 -21.34 7.12
CA ALA A 266 24.89 -20.33 6.20
C ALA A 266 23.35 -20.32 6.27
N GLY A 267 22.75 -19.16 6.55
CA GLY A 267 21.30 -19.08 6.78
C GLY A 267 20.54 -19.75 5.65
N ASP A 268 19.40 -20.37 6.00
CA ASP A 268 18.56 -21.02 5.00
C ASP A 268 18.32 -20.04 3.82
N PRO A 269 18.60 -20.46 2.57
CA PRO A 269 18.43 -19.58 1.43
C PRO A 269 17.00 -19.05 1.38
N LEU A 270 16.82 -17.89 0.75
CA LEU A 270 15.49 -17.33 0.53
C LEU A 270 14.64 -18.34 -0.24
N THR A 271 13.72 -18.99 0.47
CA THR A 271 12.85 -20.07 -0.03
C THR A 271 11.38 -19.67 0.02
N ARG A 272 11.10 -18.37 0.25
CA ARG A 272 9.75 -17.85 0.33
C ARG A 272 9.23 -17.52 -1.05
N ALA A 273 7.92 -17.66 -1.21
CA ALA A 273 7.26 -17.14 -2.39
C ALA A 273 7.54 -15.63 -2.44
N ILE A 274 8.04 -15.17 -3.57
CA ILE A 274 8.07 -13.75 -3.89
C ILE A 274 6.72 -13.48 -4.51
N SER A 275 5.95 -12.61 -3.86
CA SER A 275 4.71 -12.11 -4.45
C SER A 275 5.11 -11.16 -5.57
N CYS A 276 4.87 -11.64 -6.78
CA CYS A 276 4.80 -10.84 -7.99
C CYS A 276 3.31 -10.77 -8.31
N ALA A 277 2.59 -9.80 -7.73
CA ALA A 277 1.18 -9.70 -8.05
C ALA A 277 1.05 -9.55 -9.57
N ARG A 278 0.38 -10.54 -10.19
CA ARG A 278 -0.38 -10.36 -11.43
C ARG A 278 -1.48 -9.34 -11.12
N SER A 279 -1.11 -8.08 -10.94
CA SER A 279 -2.01 -6.94 -10.92
C SER A 279 -2.39 -6.59 -12.35
#